data_AF-A0A1B3JHX6-F1
#
_entry.id   AF-A0A1B3JHX6-F1
#
_cell.length_a   1.000
_cell.length_b   1.000
_cell.length_c   1.000
_cell.angle_alpha   90.00
_cell.angle_beta   90.00
_cell.angle_gamma   90.00
#
_symmetry.space_group_name_H-M   'P 1'
#
loop_
_entity.id
_entity.type
_entity.pdbx_description
1 polymer ?
#
loop_
_entity_poly.entity_id
_entity_poly.type
_entity_poly.pdbx_seq_one_letter_code
_entity_poly.pdbx_strand_id
1 'polypeptide(L)'
;MCECINDYKLKLAEHLRKQGIELVGGVSLNTVFPTRNWKVIGERTVVEVQYFEKKTARNGNVREVKRKTKVINDYCPFCGNKYE
;
A
#
# COMPACT_ATOMS: atom_id res chain seq x y z
N MET A 1 -5.09 -1.68 -23.88
CA MET A 1 -4.21 -1.04 -22.87
C MET A 1 -4.66 -1.56 -21.51
N CYS A 2 -3.78 -2.05 -20.64
CA CYS A 2 -4.22 -2.73 -19.41
C CYS A 2 -4.62 -1.71 -18.32
N GLU A 3 -5.90 -1.37 -18.25
CA GLU A 3 -6.47 -0.42 -17.28
C GLU A 3 -6.56 -0.98 -15.85
N CYS A 4 -6.44 -2.31 -15.70
CA CYS A 4 -6.61 -3.01 -14.43
C CYS A 4 -5.71 -2.49 -13.29
N ILE A 5 -4.48 -2.04 -13.61
CA ILE A 5 -3.55 -1.47 -12.62
C ILE A 5 -4.07 -0.13 -12.10
N ASN A 6 -4.58 0.72 -13.00
CA ASN A 6 -5.10 2.04 -12.63
C ASN A 6 -6.42 1.89 -11.87
N ASP A 7 -7.30 1.01 -12.32
CA ASP A 7 -8.56 0.70 -11.64
C ASP A 7 -8.33 0.19 -10.23
N TYR A 8 -7.38 -0.72 -10.03
CA TYR A 8 -7.03 -1.21 -8.71
C TYR A 8 -6.53 -0.06 -7.81
N LYS A 9 -5.62 0.80 -8.31
CA LYS A 9 -5.12 1.96 -7.56
C LYS A 9 -6.24 2.91 -7.15
N LEU A 10 -7.18 3.19 -8.07
CA LEU A 10 -8.31 4.07 -7.82
C LEU A 10 -9.27 3.47 -6.78
N LYS A 11 -9.68 2.21 -6.94
CA LYS A 11 -10.57 1.51 -6.01
C LYS A 11 -9.98 1.45 -4.61
N LEU A 12 -8.68 1.16 -4.49
CA LEU A 12 -8.00 1.13 -3.19
C LEU A 12 -7.90 2.54 -2.59
N ALA A 13 -7.57 3.56 -3.38
CA ALA A 13 -7.52 4.93 -2.90
C ALA A 13 -8.90 5.43 -2.41
N GLU A 14 -9.97 5.12 -3.14
CA GLU A 14 -11.35 5.44 -2.73
C GLU A 14 -11.76 4.71 -1.46
N HIS A 15 -11.41 3.43 -1.34
CA HIS A 15 -11.69 2.65 -0.14
C HIS A 15 -11.01 3.25 1.10
N LEU A 16 -9.72 3.62 0.98
CA LEU A 16 -8.97 4.25 2.08
C LEU A 16 -9.54 5.64 2.43
N ARG A 17 -9.94 6.44 1.44
CA ARG A 17 -10.61 7.73 1.67
C ARG A 17 -11.95 7.58 2.38
N LYS A 18 -12.75 6.56 2.04
CA LYS A 18 -14.01 6.24 2.74
C LYS A 18 -13.79 5.85 4.20
N GLN A 19 -12.60 5.37 4.55
CA GLN A 19 -12.19 5.10 5.93
C GLN A 19 -11.59 6.33 6.65
N GLY A 20 -11.60 7.50 6.02
CA GLY A 20 -11.06 8.73 6.59
C GLY A 20 -9.54 8.86 6.48
N ILE A 21 -8.88 8.03 5.65
CA ILE A 21 -7.43 8.10 5.45
C ILE A 21 -7.14 9.15 4.36
N GLU A 22 -6.47 10.22 4.76
CA GLU A 22 -5.99 11.27 3.86
C GLU A 22 -4.67 10.84 3.20
N LEU A 23 -4.76 10.34 1.96
CA LEU A 23 -3.59 9.91 1.19
C LEU A 23 -2.74 11.09 0.72
N VAL A 24 -1.42 10.96 0.88
CA VAL A 24 -0.42 11.88 0.34
C VAL A 24 0.06 11.34 -1.01
N GLY A 25 -0.52 11.87 -2.09
CA GLY A 25 -0.29 11.35 -3.44
C GLY A 25 -1.24 10.20 -3.78
N GLY A 26 -0.74 9.18 -4.50
CA GLY A 26 -1.51 8.03 -4.94
C GLY A 26 -1.05 6.70 -4.33
N VAL A 27 -1.74 5.62 -4.70
CA VAL A 27 -1.32 4.25 -4.43
C VAL A 27 -0.21 3.87 -5.41
N SER A 28 0.93 3.42 -4.89
CA SER A 28 2.02 2.87 -5.70
C SER A 28 1.94 1.34 -5.70
N LEU A 29 2.04 0.75 -6.88
CA LEU A 29 2.22 -0.69 -7.06
C LEU A 29 3.56 -0.94 -7.70
N ASN A 30 4.36 -1.76 -7.05
CA ASN A 30 5.68 -2.17 -7.51
C ASN A 30 5.79 -3.70 -7.47
N THR A 31 6.71 -4.23 -8.25
CA THR A 31 7.18 -5.61 -8.13
C THR A 31 8.42 -5.64 -7.24
N VAL A 32 8.49 -6.60 -6.33
CA VAL A 32 9.69 -6.87 -5.51
C VAL A 32 10.03 -8.36 -5.49
N PHE A 33 11.28 -8.67 -5.17
CA PHE A 33 11.79 -10.03 -5.08
C PHE A 33 12.24 -10.30 -3.63
N PRO A 34 11.35 -10.70 -2.72
CA PRO A 34 11.73 -10.95 -1.34
C PRO A 34 12.76 -12.08 -1.24
N THR A 35 13.66 -11.95 -0.25
CA THR A 35 14.72 -12.92 0.01
C THR A 35 14.52 -13.60 1.36
N ARG A 36 14.83 -14.90 1.43
CA ARG A 36 14.93 -15.68 2.67
C ARG A 36 16.22 -16.46 2.63
N ASN A 37 17.05 -16.34 3.68
CA ASN A 37 18.39 -16.95 3.72
C ASN A 37 19.23 -16.62 2.47
N TRP A 38 19.20 -15.35 2.03
CA TRP A 38 19.92 -14.87 0.83
C TRP A 38 19.47 -15.48 -0.51
N LYS A 39 18.36 -16.23 -0.54
CA LYS A 39 17.75 -16.75 -1.77
C LYS A 39 16.47 -15.99 -2.09
N VAL A 40 16.27 -15.64 -3.36
CA VAL A 40 15.02 -15.05 -3.85
C VAL A 40 13.93 -16.11 -3.77
N ILE A 41 12.81 -15.76 -3.12
CA ILE A 41 11.69 -16.68 -2.90
C ILE A 41 10.74 -16.66 -4.10
N GLY A 42 10.66 -15.54 -4.82
CA GLY A 42 9.82 -15.37 -5.99
C GLY A 42 9.55 -13.89 -6.28
N GLU A 43 8.76 -13.62 -7.32
CA GLU A 43 8.23 -12.29 -7.58
C GLU A 43 6.99 -12.04 -6.71
N ARG A 44 6.89 -10.87 -6.07
CA ARG A 44 5.71 -10.44 -5.31
C ARG A 44 5.33 -9.01 -5.66
N THR A 45 4.04 -8.72 -5.67
CA THR A 45 3.56 -7.35 -5.77
C THR A 45 3.54 -6.67 -4.40
N VAL A 46 4.03 -5.43 -4.36
CA VAL A 46 4.00 -4.55 -3.20
C VAL A 46 3.11 -3.35 -3.48
N VAL A 47 2.23 -3.08 -2.52
CA VAL A 47 1.41 -1.87 -2.48
C VAL A 47 2.01 -0.92 -1.46
N GLU A 48 2.36 0.28 -1.89
CA GLU A 48 2.82 1.35 -0.99
C GLU A 48 1.79 2.49 -0.97
N VAL A 49 1.49 2.96 0.24
CA VAL A 49 0.64 4.14 0.45
C VAL A 49 1.31 5.11 1.42
N GLN A 50 1.11 6.40 1.16
CA GLN A 50 1.50 7.48 2.05
C GLN A 50 0.24 8.19 2.53
N TYR A 51 0.18 8.55 3.81
CA TYR A 51 -1.00 9.19 4.40
C TYR A 51 -0.63 10.09 5.58
N PHE A 52 -1.52 11.02 5.93
CA PHE A 52 -1.42 11.80 7.16
C PHE A 52 -2.14 11.10 8.32
N GLU A 53 -1.44 10.99 9.44
CA GLU A 53 -1.97 10.46 10.70
C GLU A 53 -2.06 11.61 11.71
N LYS A 54 -3.26 11.96 12.16
CA LYS A 54 -3.48 12.94 13.24
C LYS A 54 -3.22 12.24 14.57
N LYS A 55 -2.16 12.62 15.28
CA LYS A 55 -1.86 12.16 16.64
C LYS A 55 -2.05 13.27 17.65
N THR A 56 -2.85 12.99 18.68
CA THR A 56 -2.93 13.85 19.85
C THR A 56 -1.75 13.52 20.78
N ALA A 57 -0.89 14.51 21.02
CA ALA A 57 0.18 14.39 21.98
C ALA A 57 -0.37 14.45 23.42
N ARG A 58 0.43 14.00 24.40
CA ARG A 58 0.03 14.00 25.82
C ARG A 58 -0.35 15.38 26.36
N ASN A 59 0.04 16.45 25.69
CA ASN A 59 -0.28 17.84 26.02
C ASN A 59 -1.55 18.38 25.33
N GLY A 60 -2.35 17.51 24.68
CA GLY A 60 -3.58 17.91 23.98
C GLY A 60 -3.38 18.50 22.58
N ASN A 61 -2.14 18.76 22.17
CA ASN A 61 -1.87 19.27 20.82
C ASN A 61 -2.05 18.17 19.78
N VAL A 62 -2.83 18.46 18.74
CA VAL A 62 -2.98 17.58 17.57
C VAL A 62 -1.85 17.87 16.59
N ARG A 63 -1.07 16.84 16.25
CA ARG A 63 -0.02 16.92 15.24
C ARG A 63 -0.32 15.98 14.08
N GLU A 64 -0.20 16.47 12.87
CA GLU A 64 -0.23 15.65 11.66
C GLU A 64 1.15 15.05 11.39
N VAL A 65 1.20 13.74 11.20
CA VAL A 65 2.42 12.99 10.92
C VAL A 65 2.27 12.28 9.58
N LYS A 66 3.17 12.57 8.65
CA LYS A 66 3.23 11.85 7.38
C LYS A 66 3.77 10.43 7.62
N ARG A 67 2.98 9.43 7.26
CA ARG A 67 3.33 8.00 7.34
C ARG A 67 3.47 7.43 5.93
N LYS A 68 4.40 6.48 5.79
CA LYS A 68 4.52 5.60 4.62
C LYS A 68 4.38 4.17 5.10
N THR A 69 3.49 3.41 4.50
CA THR A 69 3.34 1.98 4.77
C THR A 69 3.41 1.19 3.46
N LYS A 70 3.86 -0.06 3.57
CA LYS A 70 3.95 -0.99 2.45
C LYS A 70 3.39 -2.33 2.86
N VAL A 71 2.68 -2.97 1.93
CA VAL A 71 2.13 -4.32 2.09
C VAL A 71 2.68 -5.16 0.96
N ILE A 72 3.35 -6.26 1.30
CA ILE A 72 3.75 -7.28 0.34
C ILE A 72 2.59 -8.26 0.24
N ASN A 73 2.03 -8.42 -0.95
CA ASN A 73 0.87 -9.27 -1.15
C ASN A 73 1.29 -10.75 -1.24
N ASP A 74 0.55 -11.61 -0.54
CA ASP A 74 0.67 -13.06 -0.68
C ASP A 74 -0.03 -13.60 -1.94
N TYR A 75 -0.89 -12.79 -2.56
CA TYR A 75 -1.65 -13.10 -3.77
C TYR A 75 -1.38 -12.07 -4.85
N CYS A 76 -1.41 -12.52 -6.11
CA CYS A 76 -1.36 -11.63 -7.26
C CYS A 76 -2.66 -10.82 -7.33
N PRO A 77 -2.61 -9.47 -7.24
CA PRO A 77 -3.81 -8.64 -7.23
C PRO A 77 -4.55 -8.61 -8.59
N PHE A 78 -3.97 -9.21 -9.64
CA PHE A 78 -4.55 -9.24 -10.99
C PHE A 78 -5.26 -10.56 -11.29
N CYS A 79 -4.66 -11.70 -10.93
CA CYS A 79 -5.25 -13.01 -11.19
C CYS A 79 -5.85 -13.69 -9.95
N GLY A 80 -5.64 -13.15 -8.75
CA GLY A 80 -6.17 -13.70 -7.50
C GLY A 80 -5.45 -14.96 -6.99
N ASN A 81 -4.49 -15.50 -7.76
CA ASN A 81 -3.73 -16.68 -7.36
C ASN A 81 -2.72 -16.33 -6.27
N LYS A 82 -2.52 -17.26 -5.33
CA LYS A 82 -1.45 -17.16 -4.34
C LYS A 82 -0.11 -17.26 -5.07
N TYR A 83 0.84 -16.41 -4.71
CA TYR A 83 2.20 -16.57 -5.21
C TYR A 83 2.82 -17.82 -4.57
N GLU A 84 3.47 -18.64 -5.39
CA GLU A 84 4.22 -19.84 -4.97
C GLU A 84 5.40 -19.50 -4.05
#